data_AF-A0A4R9PB48-F1
#
_entry.id   AF-A0A4R9PB48-F1
#
_cell.length_a   1.000
_cell.length_b   1.000
_cell.length_c   1.000
_cell.angle_alpha   90.00
_cell.angle_beta   90.00
_cell.angle_gamma   90.00
#
_symmetry.space_group_name_H-M   'P 1'
#
loop_
_entity.id
_entity.type
_entity.pdbx_description
1 polymer ?
#
loop_
_entity_poly.entity_id
_entity_poly.type
_entity_poly.pdbx_seq_one_letter_code
_entity_poly.pdbx_strand_id
1 'polypeptide(L)'
;KTSGGARWNYLASWAYANANDCGDEAKTKEFVGKLYANAPVLDTGARGSTVTFAQKGLGDVLIAWENDAYLALDEFGADNFDIVYPPTSILAEPPVAVV
;
A
#
# COMPACT_ATOMS: atom_id res chain seq x y z
N LYS A 1 -10.24 7.82 -3.50
CA LYS A 1 -10.98 7.31 -2.31
C LYS A 1 -10.08 7.43 -1.09
N THR A 2 -10.65 7.82 0.05
CA THR A 2 -10.07 8.78 1.02
C THR A 2 -9.52 8.14 2.31
N SER A 3 -9.27 6.84 2.33
CA SER A 3 -8.81 6.16 3.55
C SER A 3 -7.44 6.67 4.00
N GLY A 4 -7.15 6.55 5.31
CA GLY A 4 -5.84 6.91 5.87
C GLY A 4 -4.70 6.14 5.20
N GLY A 5 -4.83 4.81 5.11
CA GLY A 5 -3.83 3.95 4.48
C GLY A 5 -3.60 4.28 3.00
N ALA A 6 -4.65 4.53 2.22
CA ALA A 6 -4.49 4.88 0.81
C ALA A 6 -3.70 6.19 0.60
N ARG A 7 -3.85 7.17 1.50
CA ARG A 7 -3.08 8.42 1.47
C ARG A 7 -1.61 8.18 1.81
N TRP A 8 -1.31 7.30 2.77
CA TRP A 8 0.07 6.92 3.08
C TRP A 8 0.72 6.14 1.94
N ASN A 9 0.01 5.22 1.30
CA ASN A 9 0.51 4.49 0.12
C ASN A 9 0.86 5.46 -1.03
N TYR A 10 0.00 6.46 -1.27
CA TYR A 10 0.27 7.52 -2.24
C TYR A 10 1.54 8.30 -1.88
N LEU A 11 1.64 8.75 -0.62
CA LEU A 11 2.77 9.57 -0.16
C LEU A 11 4.09 8.79 -0.18
N ALA A 12 4.09 7.51 0.19
CA ALA A 12 5.25 6.65 0.08
C ALA A 12 5.72 6.52 -1.38
N SER A 13 4.78 6.27 -2.29
CA SER A 13 5.06 6.15 -3.73
C SER A 13 5.59 7.46 -4.32
N TRP A 14 5.01 8.58 -3.90
CA TRP A 14 5.45 9.92 -4.28
C TRP A 14 6.87 10.21 -3.78
N ALA A 15 7.13 9.97 -2.49
CA ALA A 15 8.44 10.22 -1.89
C ALA A 15 9.54 9.39 -2.56
N TYR A 16 9.25 8.11 -2.87
CA TYR A 16 10.16 7.24 -3.62
C TYR A 16 10.49 7.81 -5.01
N ALA A 17 9.47 8.15 -5.80
CA ALA A 17 9.68 8.67 -7.15
C ALA A 17 10.40 10.02 -7.13
N ASN A 18 9.97 10.93 -6.26
CA ASN A 18 10.56 12.26 -6.12
C ASN A 18 12.06 12.21 -5.74
N ALA A 19 12.45 11.25 -4.89
CA ALA A 19 13.85 11.03 -4.56
C ALA A 19 14.67 10.51 -5.75
N ASN A 20 14.09 9.62 -6.56
CA ASN A 20 14.78 9.03 -7.72
C ASN A 20 14.87 9.99 -8.91
N ASP A 21 13.91 10.91 -9.05
CA ASP A 21 13.83 11.89 -10.13
C ASP A 21 14.44 13.25 -9.77
N CYS A 22 15.24 13.32 -8.70
CA CYS A 22 15.89 14.55 -8.23
C CYS A 22 14.92 15.72 -7.98
N GLY A 23 13.69 15.44 -7.54
CA GLY A 23 12.66 16.45 -7.29
C GLY A 23 11.88 16.92 -8.52
N ASP A 24 11.99 16.24 -9.66
CA ASP A 24 11.16 16.52 -10.83
C ASP A 24 9.71 16.07 -10.59
N GLU A 25 8.85 17.04 -10.29
CA GLU A 25 7.44 16.80 -9.99
C GLU A 25 6.68 16.20 -11.20
N ALA A 26 7.07 16.53 -12.44
CA ALA A 26 6.38 16.00 -13.62
C ALA A 26 6.63 14.50 -13.76
N LYS A 27 7.87 14.05 -13.57
CA LYS A 27 8.22 12.63 -13.57
C LYS A 27 7.62 11.89 -12.38
N THR A 28 7.60 12.52 -11.20
CA THR A 28 6.93 11.97 -10.01
C THR A 28 5.45 11.71 -10.27
N LYS A 29 4.74 12.66 -10.90
CA LYS A 29 3.34 12.49 -11.30
C LYS A 29 3.16 11.39 -12.34
N GLU A 30 4.06 11.30 -13.32
CA GLU A 30 4.03 10.23 -14.32
C GLU A 30 4.18 8.84 -13.68
N PHE A 31 5.12 8.68 -12.76
CA PHE A 31 5.33 7.44 -12.03
C PHE A 31 4.07 7.04 -11.24
N VAL A 32 3.53 7.96 -10.45
CA VAL A 32 2.30 7.68 -9.67
C VAL A 32 1.12 7.39 -10.60
N GLY A 33 1.02 8.08 -11.73
CA GLY A 33 0.00 7.81 -12.76
C GLY A 33 0.10 6.37 -13.29
N LYS A 34 1.32 5.90 -13.62
CA LYS A 34 1.56 4.51 -14.04
C LYS A 34 1.22 3.51 -12.94
N LEU A 35 1.55 3.83 -11.68
CA LEU A 35 1.19 2.98 -10.55
C LEU A 35 -0.34 2.80 -10.43
N TYR A 36 -1.11 3.89 -10.52
CA TYR A 36 -2.56 3.81 -10.50
C TYR A 36 -3.16 3.09 -11.71
N ALA A 37 -2.52 3.18 -12.88
CA ALA A 37 -2.95 2.42 -14.05
C ALA A 37 -2.86 0.89 -13.84
N ASN A 38 -1.99 0.44 -12.93
CA ASN A 38 -1.86 -0.95 -12.51
C ASN A 38 -2.75 -1.33 -11.32
N ALA A 39 -3.60 -0.42 -10.81
CA ALA A 39 -4.46 -0.68 -9.66
C ALA A 39 -5.91 -0.99 -10.11
N PRO A 40 -6.28 -2.28 -10.30
CA PRO A 40 -7.59 -2.65 -10.84
C PRO A 40 -8.74 -2.37 -9.86
N VAL A 41 -8.45 -2.34 -8.56
CA VAL A 41 -9.45 -2.16 -7.50
C VAL A 41 -8.98 -1.10 -6.51
N LEU A 42 -9.87 -0.14 -6.21
CA LEU A 42 -9.68 0.88 -5.18
C LEU A 42 -10.78 0.74 -4.13
N ASP A 43 -10.55 -0.18 -3.19
CA ASP A 43 -11.42 -0.40 -2.04
C ASP A 43 -11.49 0.83 -1.13
N THR A 44 -12.54 0.90 -0.31
CA THR A 44 -12.81 2.06 0.55
C THR A 44 -11.91 2.15 1.78
N GLY A 45 -11.27 1.05 2.20
CA GLY A 45 -10.40 0.98 3.38
C GLY A 45 -9.40 -0.18 3.30
N ALA A 46 -8.33 -0.10 4.10
CA ALA A 46 -7.20 -1.03 4.06
C ALA A 46 -7.61 -2.50 4.28
N ARG A 47 -8.43 -2.77 5.32
CA ARG A 47 -8.97 -4.11 5.57
C ARG A 47 -9.75 -4.68 4.39
N GLY A 48 -10.51 -3.83 3.68
CA GLY A 48 -11.21 -4.24 2.46
C GLY A 48 -10.26 -4.65 1.36
N SER A 49 -9.16 -3.91 1.17
CA SER A 49 -8.08 -4.26 0.23
C SER A 49 -7.40 -5.58 0.59
N THR A 50 -7.14 -5.84 1.87
CA THR A 50 -6.57 -7.13 2.33
C THR A 50 -7.51 -8.28 1.99
N VAL A 51 -8.82 -8.14 2.21
CA VAL A 51 -9.80 -9.18 1.85
C VAL A 51 -9.86 -9.37 0.32
N THR A 52 -9.86 -8.30 -0.46
CA THR A 52 -9.85 -8.37 -1.92
C THR A 52 -8.62 -9.11 -2.44
N PHE A 53 -7.44 -8.85 -1.88
CA PHE A 53 -6.20 -9.52 -2.26
C PHE A 53 -6.16 -10.97 -1.75
N ALA A 54 -6.21 -11.18 -0.44
CA ALA A 54 -5.94 -12.47 0.18
C ALA A 54 -7.10 -13.48 0.05
N GLN A 55 -8.36 -13.02 0.11
CA GLN A 55 -9.51 -13.91 0.05
C GLN A 55 -10.08 -14.03 -1.38
N LYS A 56 -10.12 -12.94 -2.16
CA LYS A 56 -10.67 -12.97 -3.52
C LYS A 56 -9.62 -13.22 -4.60
N GLY A 57 -8.33 -13.24 -4.25
CA GLY A 57 -7.23 -13.51 -5.18
C GLY A 57 -7.10 -12.45 -6.28
N LEU A 58 -7.40 -11.19 -5.98
CA LEU A 58 -7.36 -10.10 -6.96
C LEU A 58 -6.09 -9.24 -6.77
N GLY A 59 -5.26 -9.23 -7.81
CA GLY A 59 -4.01 -8.47 -7.88
C GLY A 59 -2.80 -9.33 -7.51
N ASP A 60 -1.63 -8.93 -8.01
CA ASP A 60 -0.37 -9.66 -7.77
C ASP A 60 0.37 -9.14 -6.53
N VAL A 61 0.15 -7.88 -6.16
CA VAL A 61 0.78 -7.22 -5.01
C VAL A 61 -0.23 -6.34 -4.28
N LEU A 62 -0.24 -6.42 -2.95
CA LEU A 62 -0.97 -5.52 -2.07
C LEU A 62 0.00 -4.54 -1.40
N ILE A 63 -0.22 -3.23 -1.60
CA ILE A 63 0.45 -2.20 -0.79
C ILE A 63 -0.30 -2.09 0.53
N ALA A 64 0.23 -2.74 1.57
CA ALA A 64 -0.40 -2.91 2.87
C ALA A 64 0.23 -2.05 3.96
N TRP A 65 -0.52 -1.82 5.03
CA TRP A 65 0.09 -1.54 6.33
C TRP A 65 0.90 -2.76 6.78
N GLU A 66 2.01 -2.54 7.48
CA GLU A 66 2.83 -3.64 7.99
C GLU A 66 2.03 -4.56 8.92
N ASN A 67 1.26 -3.99 9.85
CA ASN A 67 0.39 -4.78 10.74
C ASN A 67 -0.67 -5.59 9.97
N ASP A 68 -1.20 -5.06 8.86
CA ASP A 68 -2.20 -5.77 8.04
C ASP A 68 -1.53 -6.89 7.22
N ALA A 69 -0.27 -6.73 6.82
CA ALA A 69 0.49 -7.75 6.12
C ALA A 69 0.75 -8.97 7.04
N TYR A 70 1.18 -8.73 8.28
CA TYR A 70 1.33 -9.81 9.27
C TYR A 70 -0.01 -10.48 9.60
N LEU A 71 -1.08 -9.68 9.76
CA LEU A 71 -2.42 -10.23 9.96
C LEU A 71 -2.88 -11.13 8.80
N ALA A 72 -2.49 -10.80 7.56
CA ALA A 72 -2.82 -11.61 6.41
C ALA A 72 -2.15 -12.99 6.45
N LEU A 73 -0.90 -13.08 6.92
CA LEU A 73 -0.22 -14.36 7.14
C LEU A 73 -0.92 -15.19 8.22
N ASP A 74 -1.31 -14.55 9.33
CA ASP A 74 -1.96 -15.21 10.46
C ASP A 74 -3.36 -15.75 10.09
N GLU A 75 -4.14 -14.98 9.33
CA GLU A 75 -5.53 -15.34 9.00
C GLU A 75 -5.66 -16.22 7.76
N PHE A 76 -4.82 -16.00 6.75
CA PHE A 76 -4.94 -16.66 5.45
C PHE A 76 -3.81 -17.65 5.17
N GLY A 77 -2.88 -17.85 6.11
CA GLY A 77 -1.81 -18.84 6.05
C GLY A 77 -0.47 -18.26 5.60
N ALA A 78 0.56 -18.45 6.42
CA ALA A 78 1.89 -17.87 6.21
C ALA A 78 2.60 -18.37 4.93
N ASP A 79 2.26 -19.57 4.45
CA ASP A 79 2.85 -20.15 3.24
C ASP A 79 2.24 -19.58 1.94
N ASN A 80 1.18 -18.76 2.04
CA ASN A 80 0.46 -18.25 0.88
C ASN A 80 0.95 -16.88 0.40
N PHE A 81 1.70 -16.14 1.21
CA PHE A 81 2.12 -14.77 0.89
C PHE A 81 3.54 -14.48 1.38
N ASP A 82 4.24 -13.65 0.61
CA ASP A 82 5.53 -13.09 1.00
C ASP A 82 5.38 -11.61 1.36
N ILE A 83 6.04 -11.19 2.45
CA ILE A 83 6.17 -9.76 2.80
C ILE A 83 7.43 -9.22 2.12
N VAL A 84 7.24 -8.29 1.19
CA VAL A 84 8.34 -7.59 0.51
C VAL A 84 8.50 -6.18 1.07
N TYR A 85 9.66 -5.92 1.68
CA TYR A 85 10.02 -4.60 2.16
C TYR A 85 10.67 -3.76 1.05
N PRO A 86 10.10 -2.59 0.68
CA PRO A 86 10.75 -1.70 -0.28
C PRO A 86 12.01 -1.06 0.34
N PRO A 87 12.95 -0.56 -0.48
CA PRO A 87 14.16 0.12 0.01
C PRO A 87 13.86 1.40 0.79
N THR A 88 12.68 1.98 0.57
CA THR A 88 12.19 3.15 1.29
C THR A 88 10.75 2.89 1.74
N SER A 89 10.47 3.12 3.03
CA SER A 89 9.12 3.05 3.60
C SER A 89 8.74 4.36 4.29
N ILE A 90 7.44 4.55 4.53
CA ILE A 90 6.93 5.69 5.29
C ILE A 90 6.44 5.21 6.65
N LEU A 91 6.99 5.78 7.72
CA LEU A 91 6.45 5.55 9.06
C LEU A 91 5.19 6.40 9.23
N ALA A 92 4.09 5.72 9.57
CA ALA A 92 2.87 6.38 9.93
C ALA A 92 2.31 5.74 11.21
N GLU A 93 2.09 6.57 12.21
CA GLU A 93 1.63 6.17 13.54
C GLU A 93 0.20 6.68 13.75
N PRO A 94 -0.82 5.96 13.23
CA PRO A 94 -2.20 6.38 13.42
C PRO A 94 -2.53 6.40 14.93
N PRO A 95 -3.16 7.46 15.44
CA PRO A 95 -3.49 7.56 16.86
C PRO A 95 -4.49 6.48 17.26
N VAL A 96 -4.19 5.75 18.33
CA VAL A 96 -5.10 4.76 18.93
C VAL A 96 -5.73 5.38 20.17
N ALA A 97 -7.06 5.35 20.24
CA ALA A 97 -7.78 5.66 21.46
C ALA A 97 -8.07 4.35 22.22
N VAL A 98 -7.69 4.30 23.49
CA VAL A 98 -8.11 3.23 24.42
C VAL A 98 -9.41 3.68 25.06
N VAL A 99 -10.47 2.86 24.93
CA VAL A 99 -11.77 3.05 25.59
C VAL A 99 -12.02 1.90 26.54
#